data_AF-A0A816IEW6-F1
#
_entry.id   AF-A0A816IEW6-F1
#
_cell.length_a   1.000
_cell.length_b   1.000
_cell.length_c   1.000
_cell.angle_alpha   90.00
_cell.angle_beta   90.00
_cell.angle_gamma   90.00
#
_symmetry.space_group_name_H-M   'P 1'
#
loop_
_entity.id
_entity.type
_entity.pdbx_description
1 polymer ?
#
loop_
_entity_poly.entity_id
_entity_poly.type
_entity_poly.pdbx_seq_one_letter_code
_entity_poly.pdbx_strand_id
1 'polypeptide(L)'
;MASKRILKELKDLQKDPPSNCSAGPVAEDMFHWQATIMGPPDSPYAGGVFLVSIHFPPDYPFKPPKVSFKTRVYHPNINSNGSICLDILKEQWSPALTISKVLLSICSLLTDPNPDDPLVPEIAHMYKTDKSKYESTARSWTQKNRLCVSDNSMGSCVSKCKEDDDSIHNVDFSGGNVHLITTKESWDEKLAEAGRDGKIVIANFSATWCGPCKVVAPFYIELSEKHPSIMFLVVDVDELSDFSSSWDIKATPTFFFLKNGQQIGKLVGANKPELQKKVTSILDSVPENPQRP
;
A
#
# COMPACT_ATOMS: atom_id res chain seq x y z
N MET A 1 15.54 -11.96 20.84
CA MET A 1 14.14 -12.47 20.86
C MET A 1 13.25 -11.63 19.94
N ALA A 2 13.33 -10.30 20.01
CA ALA A 2 12.66 -9.36 19.10
C ALA A 2 12.79 -9.69 17.61
N SER A 3 14.02 -9.87 17.08
CA SER A 3 14.22 -10.15 15.65
C SER A 3 13.50 -11.41 15.16
N LYS A 4 13.50 -12.49 15.96
CA LYS A 4 12.77 -13.73 15.63
C LYS A 4 11.26 -13.49 15.56
N ARG A 5 10.73 -12.70 16.48
CA ARG A 5 9.31 -12.33 16.53
C ARG A 5 8.93 -11.46 15.32
N ILE A 6 9.71 -10.42 15.03
CA ILE A 6 9.50 -9.51 13.89
C ILE A 6 9.53 -10.29 12.57
N LEU A 7 10.52 -11.17 12.38
CA LEU A 7 10.60 -12.02 11.18
C LEU A 7 9.41 -12.97 11.04
N LYS A 8 8.91 -13.53 12.15
CA LYS A 8 7.70 -14.35 12.14
C LYS A 8 6.49 -13.52 11.70
N GLU A 9 6.29 -12.34 12.28
CA GLU A 9 5.16 -11.47 11.92
C GLU A 9 5.24 -10.99 10.47
N LEU A 10 6.43 -10.74 9.92
CA LEU A 10 6.60 -10.41 8.50
C LEU A 10 6.12 -11.55 7.61
N LYS A 11 6.53 -12.79 7.92
CA LYS A 11 6.09 -13.98 7.18
C LYS A 11 4.59 -14.19 7.28
N ASP A 12 4.03 -14.00 8.48
CA ASP A 12 2.58 -14.13 8.72
C ASP A 12 1.81 -13.08 7.90
N LEU A 13 2.25 -11.81 7.87
CA LEU A 13 1.66 -10.75 7.05
C LEU A 13 1.77 -11.01 5.55
N GLN A 14 2.90 -11.56 5.08
CA GLN A 14 3.06 -11.92 3.67
C GLN A 14 2.16 -13.08 3.26
N LYS A 15 1.89 -14.00 4.18
CA LYS A 15 1.02 -15.17 3.97
C LYS A 15 -0.46 -14.80 4.06
N ASP A 16 -0.83 -13.98 5.04
CA ASP A 16 -2.20 -13.62 5.36
C ASP A 16 -2.29 -12.12 5.72
N PRO A 17 -2.26 -11.24 4.69
CA PRO A 17 -2.29 -9.80 4.91
C PRO A 17 -3.68 -9.37 5.40
N PRO A 18 -3.75 -8.45 6.39
CA PRO A 18 -5.03 -7.86 6.80
C PRO A 18 -5.70 -7.15 5.63
N SER A 19 -7.02 -7.32 5.50
CA SER A 19 -7.80 -6.62 4.48
C SER A 19 -7.52 -5.12 4.52
N ASN A 20 -7.35 -4.50 3.35
CA ASN A 20 -7.11 -3.07 3.20
C ASN A 20 -5.79 -2.53 3.78
N CYS A 21 -4.87 -3.42 4.19
CA CYS A 21 -3.62 -3.05 4.82
C CYS A 21 -2.43 -3.81 4.21
N SER A 22 -1.29 -3.15 4.10
CA SER A 22 0.00 -3.80 3.83
C SER A 22 1.07 -3.25 4.77
N ALA A 23 2.09 -4.04 5.08
CA ALA A 23 3.22 -3.58 5.89
C ALA A 23 4.48 -4.40 5.61
N GLY A 24 5.64 -3.75 5.72
CA GLY A 24 6.94 -4.39 5.56
C GLY A 24 8.10 -3.50 6.02
N PRO A 25 9.31 -4.06 6.11
CA PRO A 25 10.51 -3.31 6.51
C PRO A 25 10.86 -2.22 5.49
N VAL A 26 11.34 -1.09 6.00
CA VAL A 26 11.89 -0.01 5.19
C VAL A 26 13.34 -0.34 4.89
N ALA A 27 13.67 -0.46 3.59
CA ALA A 27 15.01 -0.81 3.12
C ALA A 27 15.55 -2.09 3.77
N GLU A 28 16.62 -2.00 4.57
CA GLU A 28 17.26 -3.13 5.25
C GLU A 28 17.02 -3.14 6.76
N ASP A 29 16.36 -2.12 7.31
CA ASP A 29 16.07 -2.04 8.73
C ASP A 29 14.84 -2.87 9.09
N MET A 30 15.08 -4.04 9.67
CA MET A 30 14.01 -4.93 10.15
C MET A 30 13.22 -4.36 11.32
N PHE A 31 13.73 -3.36 12.04
CA PHE A 31 13.10 -2.72 13.20
C PHE A 31 12.35 -1.43 12.82
N HIS A 32 12.37 -1.04 11.55
CA HIS A 32 11.56 0.07 11.02
C HIS A 32 10.72 -0.40 9.86
N TRP A 33 9.40 -0.44 10.05
CA TRP A 33 8.44 -0.80 9.02
C TRP A 33 7.63 0.40 8.55
N GLN A 34 7.17 0.30 7.31
CA GLN A 34 6.14 1.14 6.74
C GLN A 34 4.92 0.28 6.43
N ALA A 35 3.76 0.80 6.80
CA ALA A 35 2.46 0.24 6.47
C ALA A 35 1.66 1.21 5.61
N THR A 36 0.79 0.65 4.78
CA THR A 36 -0.22 1.39 4.01
C THR A 36 -1.58 0.93 4.47
N ILE A 37 -2.41 1.87 4.90
CA ILE A 37 -3.81 1.64 5.28
C ILE A 37 -4.70 2.30 4.23
N MET A 38 -5.60 1.53 3.64
CA MET A 38 -6.67 2.06 2.83
C MET A 38 -7.81 2.52 3.72
N GLY A 39 -8.28 3.75 3.49
CA GLY A 39 -9.37 4.31 4.27
C GLY A 39 -10.64 3.46 4.17
N PRO A 40 -11.28 3.11 5.30
CA PRO A 40 -12.48 2.27 5.31
C PRO A 40 -13.60 2.86 4.43
N PRO A 41 -14.32 2.02 3.65
CA PRO A 41 -15.29 2.50 2.65
C PRO A 41 -16.52 3.17 3.28
N ASP A 42 -16.85 2.83 4.52
CA ASP A 42 -17.96 3.34 5.33
C ASP A 42 -17.55 4.53 6.23
N SER A 43 -16.38 5.11 5.99
CA SER A 43 -15.83 6.22 6.78
C SER A 43 -15.59 7.47 5.92
N PRO A 44 -15.43 8.67 6.51
CA PRO A 44 -15.01 9.85 5.74
C PRO A 44 -13.59 9.73 5.14
N TYR A 45 -12.88 8.65 5.46
CA TYR A 45 -11.56 8.32 4.94
C TYR A 45 -11.60 7.47 3.67
N ALA A 46 -12.79 7.04 3.22
CA ALA A 46 -12.97 6.18 2.05
C ALA A 46 -12.15 6.65 0.84
N GLY A 47 -11.39 5.71 0.26
CA GLY A 47 -10.51 5.95 -0.88
C GLY A 47 -9.19 6.66 -0.53
N GLY A 48 -8.99 7.14 0.69
CA GLY A 48 -7.72 7.67 1.17
C GLY A 48 -6.64 6.59 1.27
N VAL A 49 -5.38 6.99 1.11
CA VAL A 49 -4.21 6.13 1.32
C VAL A 49 -3.35 6.72 2.42
N PHE A 50 -3.19 5.98 3.50
CA PHE A 50 -2.53 6.47 4.70
C PHE A 50 -1.24 5.69 4.96
N LEU A 51 -0.12 6.38 4.86
CA LEU A 51 1.18 5.83 5.21
C LEU A 51 1.35 5.87 6.73
N VAL A 52 1.74 4.75 7.32
CA VAL A 52 1.96 4.58 8.75
C VAL A 52 3.38 4.07 8.96
N SER A 53 4.11 4.67 9.89
CA SER A 53 5.44 4.25 10.28
C SER A 53 5.37 3.46 11.59
N ILE A 54 6.11 2.36 11.66
CA ILE A 54 6.14 1.44 12.80
C ILE A 54 7.60 1.23 13.19
N HIS A 55 7.98 1.56 14.43
CA HIS A 55 9.31 1.30 14.95
C HIS A 55 9.23 0.32 16.12
N PHE A 56 9.95 -0.79 16.00
CA PHE A 56 10.01 -1.81 17.05
C PHE A 56 11.09 -1.44 18.07
N PRO A 57 10.78 -1.45 19.37
CA PRO A 57 11.81 -1.26 20.39
C PRO A 57 12.68 -2.53 20.53
N PRO A 58 13.89 -2.42 21.12
CA PRO A 58 14.79 -3.57 21.31
C PRO A 58 14.19 -4.72 22.14
N ASP A 59 13.25 -4.39 23.05
CA ASP A 59 12.55 -5.31 23.94
C ASP A 59 11.18 -5.77 23.41
N TYR A 60 10.87 -5.53 22.13
CA TYR A 60 9.71 -6.11 21.47
C TYR A 60 9.71 -7.66 21.58
N PRO A 61 8.58 -8.33 21.87
CA PRO A 61 7.21 -7.81 22.00
C PRO A 61 6.79 -7.43 23.44
N PHE A 62 7.71 -7.31 24.39
CA PHE A 62 7.36 -6.95 25.78
C PHE A 62 7.00 -5.48 25.94
N LYS A 63 7.49 -4.62 25.03
CA LYS A 63 6.99 -3.25 24.84
C LYS A 63 6.33 -3.08 23.48
N PRO A 64 5.33 -2.19 23.37
CA PRO A 64 4.64 -1.90 22.12
C PRO A 64 5.58 -1.26 21.08
N PRO A 65 5.29 -1.44 19.78
CA PRO A 65 5.94 -0.66 18.74
C PRO A 65 5.47 0.80 18.79
N LYS A 66 6.33 1.73 18.40
CA LYS A 66 5.93 3.13 18.19
C LYS A 66 5.31 3.25 16.80
N VAL A 67 4.02 3.61 16.76
CA VAL A 67 3.24 3.73 15.52
C VAL A 67 2.82 5.19 15.32
N SER A 68 2.99 5.70 14.09
CA SER A 68 2.57 7.07 13.75
C SER A 68 2.19 7.18 12.28
N PHE A 69 1.13 7.93 11.98
CA PHE A 69 0.80 8.32 10.63
C PHE A 69 1.88 9.25 10.05
N LYS A 70 2.24 9.01 8.79
CA LYS A 70 3.05 9.91 7.96
C LYS A 70 2.15 10.79 7.09
N THR A 71 1.04 10.22 6.59
CA THR A 71 -0.03 10.99 5.96
C THR A 71 -0.80 11.78 7.01
N ARG A 72 -1.09 13.06 6.78
CA ARG A 72 -1.93 13.83 7.71
C ARG A 72 -3.37 13.32 7.70
N VAL A 73 -3.95 13.15 8.89
CA VAL A 73 -5.33 12.66 9.06
C VAL A 73 -6.09 13.62 9.95
N TYR A 74 -7.28 14.04 9.51
CA TYR A 74 -8.19 14.83 10.33
C TYR A 74 -9.04 13.90 11.18
N HIS A 75 -8.65 13.65 12.44
CA HIS A 75 -9.27 12.64 13.29
C HIS A 75 -9.13 12.99 14.80
N PRO A 76 -10.14 12.71 15.66
CA PRO A 76 -10.09 13.03 17.09
C PRO A 76 -8.88 12.43 17.85
N ASN A 77 -8.54 11.19 17.52
CA ASN A 77 -7.46 10.42 18.17
C ASN A 77 -6.12 10.46 17.42
N ILE A 78 -5.96 11.29 16.38
CA ILE A 78 -4.71 11.43 15.63
C ILE A 78 -4.31 12.90 15.60
N ASN A 79 -3.12 13.24 16.10
CA ASN A 79 -2.66 14.63 16.12
C ASN A 79 -1.91 15.02 14.84
N SER A 80 -1.51 16.29 14.73
CA SER A 80 -0.80 16.83 13.57
C SER A 80 0.56 16.18 13.28
N ASN A 81 1.19 15.56 14.29
CA ASN A 81 2.45 14.83 14.17
C ASN A 81 2.24 13.36 13.80
N GLY A 82 0.99 12.93 13.62
CA GLY A 82 0.60 11.57 13.30
C GLY A 82 0.61 10.61 14.48
N SER A 83 0.78 11.09 15.72
CA SER A 83 0.63 10.25 16.91
C SER A 83 -0.81 9.76 17.03
N ILE A 84 -0.99 8.53 17.50
CA ILE A 84 -2.29 7.87 17.62
C ILE A 84 -2.57 7.67 19.12
N CYS A 85 -3.76 8.03 19.59
CA CYS A 85 -4.25 7.52 20.87
C CYS A 85 -5.00 6.22 20.63
N LEU A 86 -4.36 5.12 21.03
CA LEU A 86 -4.91 3.78 20.98
C LEU A 86 -4.33 3.03 22.17
N ASP A 87 -5.19 2.52 23.05
CA ASP A 87 -4.87 1.86 24.32
C ASP A 87 -3.95 0.64 24.14
N ILE A 88 -4.15 -0.12 23.06
CA ILE A 88 -3.30 -1.28 22.76
C ILE A 88 -1.86 -0.87 22.44
N LEU A 89 -1.57 0.39 22.12
CA LEU A 89 -0.21 0.89 21.94
C LEU A 89 0.40 1.44 23.25
N LYS A 90 -0.32 1.31 24.36
CA LYS A 90 0.03 1.84 25.68
C LYS A 90 -0.28 0.79 26.75
N GLU A 91 -1.26 1.05 27.63
CA GLU A 91 -1.58 0.24 28.81
C GLU A 91 -2.21 -1.12 28.49
N GLN A 92 -2.90 -1.27 27.34
CA GLN A 92 -3.49 -2.55 26.91
C GLN A 92 -2.56 -3.35 25.99
N TRP A 93 -1.30 -2.94 25.84
CA TRP A 93 -0.35 -3.73 25.07
C TRP A 93 -0.10 -5.09 25.72
N SER A 94 -0.20 -6.14 24.92
CA SER A 94 0.16 -7.50 25.30
C SER A 94 1.15 -8.06 24.29
N PRO A 95 2.17 -8.82 24.71
CA PRO A 95 3.07 -9.53 23.81
C PRO A 95 2.36 -10.50 22.84
N ALA A 96 1.09 -10.84 23.08
CA ALA A 96 0.25 -11.64 22.18
C ALA A 96 -0.36 -10.84 21.01
N LEU A 97 -0.33 -9.51 21.06
CA LEU A 97 -0.76 -8.66 19.95
C LEU A 97 0.28 -8.68 18.82
N THR A 98 -0.20 -8.55 17.58
CA THR A 98 0.62 -8.55 16.36
C THR A 98 0.40 -7.27 15.59
N ILE A 99 1.32 -6.96 14.66
CA ILE A 99 1.19 -5.81 13.76
C ILE A 99 -0.10 -5.90 12.94
N SER A 100 -0.52 -7.10 12.51
CA SER A 100 -1.81 -7.28 11.84
C SER A 100 -2.98 -6.79 12.72
N LYS A 101 -3.03 -7.18 14.00
CA LYS A 101 -4.05 -6.71 14.94
C LYS A 101 -3.97 -5.20 15.21
N VAL A 102 -2.76 -4.65 15.27
CA VAL A 102 -2.56 -3.20 15.42
C VAL A 102 -3.13 -2.44 14.21
N LEU A 103 -2.83 -2.89 12.99
CA LEU A 103 -3.35 -2.26 11.77
C LEU A 103 -4.87 -2.35 11.68
N LEU A 104 -5.44 -3.51 12.02
CA LEU A 104 -6.90 -3.68 12.08
C LEU A 104 -7.55 -2.76 13.12
N SER A 105 -6.90 -2.58 14.28
CA SER A 105 -7.39 -1.66 15.32
C SER A 105 -7.32 -0.21 14.87
N ILE A 106 -6.30 0.18 14.10
CA ILE A 106 -6.23 1.52 13.49
C ILE A 106 -7.33 1.71 12.43
N CYS A 107 -7.61 0.69 11.60
CA CYS A 107 -8.75 0.75 10.67
C CYS A 107 -10.08 0.93 11.42
N SER A 108 -10.29 0.17 12.50
CA SER A 108 -11.47 0.32 13.34
C SER A 108 -11.56 1.72 13.95
N LEU A 109 -10.44 2.30 14.38
CA LEU A 109 -10.40 3.65 14.91
C LEU A 109 -10.78 4.71 13.85
N LEU A 110 -10.37 4.51 12.59
CA LEU A 110 -10.77 5.39 11.48
C LEU A 110 -12.28 5.29 11.17
N THR A 111 -12.90 4.13 11.34
CA THR A 111 -14.35 3.98 11.18
C THR A 111 -15.10 4.57 12.37
N ASP A 112 -14.65 4.27 13.60
CA ASP A 112 -15.30 4.65 14.85
C ASP A 112 -14.31 5.39 15.77
N PRO A 113 -14.21 6.72 15.66
CA PRO A 113 -13.37 7.51 16.55
C PRO A 113 -13.79 7.38 18.02
N ASN A 114 -12.83 7.49 18.95
CA ASN A 114 -13.11 7.55 20.38
C ASN A 114 -13.06 9.00 20.89
N PRO A 115 -14.20 9.72 20.98
CA PRO A 115 -14.22 11.11 21.41
C PRO A 115 -14.10 11.31 22.92
N ASP A 116 -14.03 10.25 23.73
CA ASP A 116 -13.85 10.33 25.19
C ASP A 116 -12.39 10.33 25.61
N ASP A 117 -11.49 9.83 24.74
CA ASP A 117 -10.04 9.94 24.90
C ASP A 117 -9.33 10.54 23.65
N PRO A 118 -9.65 11.81 23.29
CA PRO A 118 -9.11 12.42 22.07
C PRO A 118 -7.71 13.00 22.27
N LEU A 119 -6.88 12.96 21.23
CA LEU A 119 -5.66 13.77 21.15
C LEU A 119 -5.95 15.21 20.70
N VAL A 120 -7.07 15.41 19.99
CA VAL A 120 -7.47 16.70 19.45
C VAL A 120 -8.89 17.01 19.92
N PRO A 121 -9.04 17.66 21.11
CA PRO A 121 -10.34 17.91 21.72
C PRO A 121 -11.31 18.69 20.83
N GLU A 122 -10.80 19.60 20.01
CA GLU A 122 -11.61 20.40 19.07
C GLU A 122 -12.30 19.52 18.00
N ILE A 123 -11.57 18.56 17.44
CA ILE A 123 -12.12 17.62 16.45
C ILE A 123 -13.10 16.67 17.15
N ALA A 124 -12.78 16.23 18.36
CA ALA A 124 -13.68 15.38 19.16
C ALA A 124 -15.00 16.09 19.52
N HIS A 125 -14.92 17.38 19.86
CA HIS A 125 -16.08 18.21 20.12
C HIS A 125 -16.95 18.32 18.87
N MET A 126 -16.35 18.63 17.70
CA MET A 126 -17.06 18.68 16.43
C MET A 126 -17.69 17.32 16.07
N TYR A 127 -16.98 16.21 16.28
CA TYR A 127 -17.52 14.87 16.07
C TYR A 127 -18.77 14.60 16.92
N LYS A 128 -18.76 15.08 18.18
CA LYS A 128 -19.89 14.93 19.13
C LYS A 128 -21.06 15.87 18.83
N THR A 129 -20.81 17.11 18.39
CA THR A 129 -21.85 18.14 18.26
C THR A 129 -22.36 18.36 16.83
N ASP A 130 -21.53 18.07 15.83
CA ASP A 130 -21.84 18.26 14.40
C ASP A 130 -21.11 17.21 13.55
N LYS A 131 -21.62 15.96 13.59
CA LYS A 131 -21.05 14.83 12.87
C LYS A 131 -20.98 15.08 11.35
N SER A 132 -21.95 15.79 10.77
CA SER A 132 -21.98 16.10 9.34
C SER A 132 -20.82 17.02 8.92
N LYS A 133 -20.56 18.06 9.72
CA LYS A 133 -19.40 18.96 9.50
C LYS A 133 -18.08 18.25 9.72
N TYR A 134 -17.98 17.39 10.73
CA TYR A 134 -16.80 16.54 10.93
C TYR A 134 -16.54 15.66 9.70
N GLU A 135 -17.55 14.93 9.22
CA GLU A 135 -17.39 14.02 8.09
C GLU A 135 -17.02 14.75 6.80
N SER A 136 -17.67 15.87 6.49
CA SER A 136 -17.35 16.69 5.31
C SER A 136 -15.92 17.25 5.37
N THR A 137 -15.49 17.71 6.56
CA THR A 137 -14.12 18.17 6.78
C THR A 137 -13.11 17.05 6.61
N ALA A 138 -13.34 15.88 7.23
CA ALA A 138 -12.49 14.71 7.13
C ALA A 138 -12.39 14.19 5.69
N ARG A 139 -13.50 14.16 4.92
CA ARG A 139 -13.48 13.83 3.49
C ARG A 139 -12.64 14.82 2.69
N SER A 140 -12.81 16.13 2.92
CA SER A 140 -12.01 17.15 2.22
C SER A 140 -10.51 16.99 2.49
N TRP A 141 -10.13 16.72 3.75
CA TRP A 141 -8.74 16.44 4.12
C TRP A 141 -8.21 15.17 3.44
N THR A 142 -9.01 14.09 3.44
CA THR A 142 -8.65 12.83 2.78
C THR A 142 -8.41 13.03 1.29
N GLN A 143 -9.26 13.79 0.60
CA GLN A 143 -9.11 14.10 -0.82
C GLN A 143 -7.87 14.97 -1.10
N LYS A 144 -7.62 16.00 -0.29
CA LYS A 144 -6.43 16.86 -0.43
C LYS A 144 -5.12 16.07 -0.27
N ASN A 145 -5.08 15.18 0.72
CA ASN A 145 -3.87 14.43 1.03
C ASN A 145 -3.63 13.23 0.09
N ARG A 146 -4.57 12.89 -0.81
CA ARG A 146 -4.33 11.92 -1.91
C ARG A 146 -3.24 12.41 -2.88
N LEU A 147 -3.06 13.73 -3.02
CA LEU A 147 -2.16 14.35 -4.00
C LEU A 147 -0.72 14.55 -3.49
N CYS A 148 -0.44 14.27 -2.21
CA CYS A 148 0.85 14.60 -1.57
C CYS A 148 1.80 13.41 -1.35
N VAL A 149 1.56 12.26 -2.00
CA VAL A 149 2.49 11.11 -1.97
C VAL A 149 3.64 11.29 -2.99
N SER A 150 3.55 12.33 -3.81
CA SER A 150 4.60 12.81 -4.72
C SER A 150 5.31 14.02 -4.11
N ASP A 151 6.62 14.08 -4.32
CA ASP A 151 7.53 15.19 -4.04
C ASP A 151 8.17 15.28 -2.66
N ASN A 152 9.31 14.59 -2.57
CA ASN A 152 10.44 15.02 -1.76
C ASN A 152 11.13 16.21 -2.46
N SER A 153 10.47 17.38 -2.49
CA SER A 153 11.09 18.64 -2.88
C SER A 153 10.31 19.81 -2.26
N MET A 154 11.00 20.63 -1.47
CA MET A 154 10.48 21.88 -0.91
C MET A 154 10.11 22.85 -2.03
N GLY A 155 8.86 23.29 -2.09
CA GLY A 155 8.44 24.36 -3.00
C GLY A 155 6.97 24.75 -2.82
N SER A 156 6.74 25.87 -2.14
CA SER A 156 5.47 26.57 -1.96
C SER A 156 4.52 26.51 -3.16
N CYS A 157 3.28 26.06 -2.97
CA CYS A 157 2.14 26.43 -3.82
C CYS A 157 0.83 26.45 -2.99
N VAL A 158 0.54 27.60 -2.39
CA VAL A 158 -0.83 28.00 -2.08
C VAL A 158 -1.38 28.67 -3.34
N SER A 159 -2.46 28.14 -3.93
CA SER A 159 -3.65 28.92 -4.37
C SER A 159 -4.58 28.18 -5.35
N LYS A 160 -5.88 28.26 -5.03
CA LYS A 160 -7.10 28.14 -5.87
C LYS A 160 -7.39 26.81 -6.55
N CYS A 161 -8.19 25.98 -5.89
CA CYS A 161 -9.12 25.08 -6.58
C CYS A 161 -10.33 25.90 -7.02
N LYS A 162 -10.54 26.00 -8.34
CA LYS A 162 -11.86 26.24 -8.91
C LYS A 162 -12.60 24.90 -8.93
N GLU A 163 -13.90 24.96 -8.67
CA GLU A 163 -14.86 23.89 -8.97
C GLU A 163 -14.91 23.65 -10.50
N ASP A 164 -15.52 22.51 -10.89
CA ASP A 164 -15.61 21.89 -12.23
C ASP A 164 -14.50 20.83 -12.44
N ASP A 165 -14.72 19.56 -12.81
CA ASP A 165 -15.83 18.90 -13.49
C ASP A 165 -15.78 17.38 -13.15
N ASP A 166 -16.93 16.74 -13.14
CA ASP A 166 -17.22 15.38 -12.66
C ASP A 166 -16.84 14.31 -13.70
N SER A 167 -15.64 14.41 -14.28
CA SER A 167 -15.10 13.37 -15.16
C SER A 167 -14.16 12.47 -14.38
N ILE A 168 -14.68 11.34 -13.92
CA ILE A 168 -13.89 10.19 -13.48
C ILE A 168 -12.90 9.88 -14.60
N HIS A 169 -11.63 10.27 -14.43
CA HIS A 169 -10.56 9.78 -15.29
C HIS A 169 -10.53 8.26 -15.16
N ASN A 170 -10.97 7.57 -16.21
CA ASN A 170 -10.62 6.17 -16.45
C ASN A 170 -9.10 6.06 -16.30
N VAL A 171 -8.65 5.43 -15.22
CA VAL A 171 -7.23 5.19 -15.01
C VAL A 171 -6.85 4.08 -15.97
N ASP A 172 -6.28 4.46 -17.11
CA ASP A 172 -5.80 3.53 -18.11
C ASP A 172 -4.54 2.82 -17.55
N PHE A 173 -4.66 1.53 -17.24
CA PHE A 173 -3.55 0.74 -16.73
C PHE A 173 -2.49 0.39 -17.81
N SER A 174 -2.69 0.84 -19.05
CA SER A 174 -1.85 0.58 -20.23
C SER A 174 -0.87 1.72 -20.61
N GLY A 175 -0.37 2.47 -19.63
CA GLY A 175 0.70 3.45 -19.86
C GLY A 175 2.09 2.82 -20.01
N GLY A 176 2.97 3.47 -20.80
CA GLY A 176 4.36 3.06 -20.97
C GLY A 176 4.53 1.68 -21.64
N ASN A 177 5.37 0.82 -21.06
CA ASN A 177 5.64 -0.54 -21.55
C ASN A 177 4.85 -1.62 -20.78
N VAL A 178 3.71 -1.24 -20.16
CA VAL A 178 2.86 -2.15 -19.40
C VAL A 178 1.82 -2.79 -20.33
N HIS A 179 1.70 -4.12 -20.29
CA HIS A 179 0.69 -4.85 -21.06
C HIS A 179 -0.52 -5.20 -20.20
N LEU A 180 -1.71 -4.78 -20.62
CA LEU A 180 -2.97 -5.17 -19.99
C LEU A 180 -3.35 -6.59 -20.39
N ILE A 181 -3.76 -7.39 -19.40
CA ILE A 181 -4.17 -8.78 -19.51
C ILE A 181 -5.61 -8.89 -19.01
N THR A 182 -6.54 -9.14 -19.93
CA THR A 182 -7.98 -9.34 -19.65
C THR A 182 -8.46 -10.74 -20.02
N THR A 183 -7.61 -11.56 -20.66
CA THR A 183 -7.96 -12.93 -21.07
C THR A 183 -6.84 -13.91 -20.71
N LYS A 184 -7.20 -15.20 -20.52
CA LYS A 184 -6.22 -16.25 -20.21
C LYS A 184 -5.26 -16.46 -21.38
N GLU A 185 -5.76 -16.30 -22.60
CA GLU A 185 -5.00 -16.39 -23.84
C GLU A 185 -3.91 -15.31 -23.89
N SER A 186 -4.26 -14.05 -23.61
CA SER A 186 -3.29 -12.94 -23.58
C SER A 186 -2.20 -13.13 -22.51
N TRP A 187 -2.56 -13.72 -21.36
CA TRP A 187 -1.61 -14.12 -20.33
C TRP A 187 -0.62 -15.17 -20.84
N ASP A 188 -1.12 -16.25 -21.46
CA ASP A 188 -0.29 -17.35 -21.94
C ASP A 188 0.63 -16.92 -23.09
N GLU A 189 0.12 -16.07 -23.99
CA GLU A 189 0.92 -15.46 -25.07
C GLU A 189 2.08 -14.64 -24.51
N LYS A 190 1.82 -13.79 -23.52
CA LYS A 190 2.85 -12.94 -22.91
C LYS A 190 3.86 -13.72 -22.09
N LEU A 191 3.44 -14.76 -21.37
CA LEU A 191 4.38 -15.66 -20.70
C LEU A 191 5.26 -16.43 -21.70
N ALA A 192 4.70 -16.89 -22.81
CA ALA A 192 5.47 -17.55 -23.87
C ALA A 192 6.46 -16.58 -24.54
N GLU A 193 6.05 -15.33 -24.79
CA GLU A 193 6.92 -14.26 -25.28
C GLU A 193 8.09 -13.98 -24.33
N ALA A 194 7.80 -13.78 -23.04
CA ALA A 194 8.83 -13.57 -22.04
C ALA A 194 9.81 -14.75 -21.94
N GLY A 195 9.30 -15.98 -22.05
CA GLY A 195 10.13 -17.19 -22.07
C GLY A 195 11.08 -17.25 -23.27
N ARG A 196 10.62 -16.87 -24.47
CA ARG A 196 11.46 -16.79 -25.68
C ARG A 196 12.53 -15.71 -25.55
N ASP A 197 12.16 -14.56 -25.00
CA ASP A 197 13.05 -13.41 -24.85
C ASP A 197 13.98 -13.52 -23.63
N GLY A 198 13.80 -14.54 -22.78
CA GLY A 198 14.51 -14.68 -21.51
C GLY A 198 14.19 -13.58 -20.50
N LYS A 199 13.04 -12.89 -20.65
CA LYS A 199 12.61 -11.80 -19.78
C LYS A 199 11.98 -12.34 -18.49
N ILE A 200 12.22 -11.60 -17.41
CA ILE A 200 11.44 -11.76 -16.18
C ILE A 200 10.12 -11.03 -16.37
N VAL A 201 9.05 -11.63 -15.86
CA VAL A 201 7.71 -11.03 -15.88
C VAL A 201 7.38 -10.52 -14.48
N ILE A 202 6.88 -9.29 -14.40
CA ILE A 202 6.23 -8.77 -13.20
C ILE A 202 4.76 -8.64 -13.56
N ALA A 203 3.90 -9.36 -12.86
CA ALA A 203 2.45 -9.33 -13.07
C ALA A 203 1.75 -8.66 -11.89
N ASN A 204 1.10 -7.52 -12.14
CA ASN A 204 0.30 -6.78 -11.18
C ASN A 204 -1.19 -7.15 -11.33
N PHE A 205 -1.69 -7.99 -10.43
CA PHE A 205 -3.13 -8.26 -10.30
C PHE A 205 -3.80 -7.03 -9.67
N SER A 206 -4.63 -6.36 -10.46
CA SER A 206 -5.12 -5.01 -10.21
C SER A 206 -6.61 -4.88 -10.51
N ALA A 207 -7.25 -3.85 -9.98
CA ALA A 207 -8.65 -3.54 -10.26
C ALA A 207 -8.85 -2.04 -10.47
N THR A 208 -9.70 -1.65 -11.42
CA THR A 208 -9.97 -0.25 -11.77
C THR A 208 -10.66 0.53 -10.65
N TRP A 209 -11.40 -0.14 -9.79
CA TRP A 209 -12.05 0.45 -8.61
C TRP A 209 -11.14 0.48 -7.37
N CYS A 210 -9.96 -0.14 -7.43
CA CYS A 210 -9.07 -0.30 -6.29
C CYS A 210 -8.16 0.93 -6.09
N GLY A 211 -8.34 1.65 -4.98
CA GLY A 211 -7.55 2.83 -4.61
C GLY A 211 -6.02 2.63 -4.63
N PRO A 212 -5.44 1.63 -3.94
CA PRO A 212 -4.00 1.42 -3.95
C PRO A 212 -3.46 1.02 -5.33
N CYS A 213 -4.27 0.37 -6.18
CA CYS A 213 -3.92 0.10 -7.58
C CYS A 213 -3.70 1.40 -8.36
N LYS A 214 -4.60 2.38 -8.21
CA LYS A 214 -4.45 3.71 -8.84
C LYS A 214 -3.21 4.45 -8.36
N VAL A 215 -2.84 4.29 -7.09
CA VAL A 215 -1.68 4.98 -6.51
C VAL A 215 -0.35 4.39 -6.98
N VAL A 216 -0.28 3.07 -7.15
CA VAL A 216 0.95 2.41 -7.61
C VAL A 216 1.11 2.44 -9.12
N ALA A 217 0.02 2.57 -9.89
CA ALA A 217 0.04 2.52 -11.35
C ALA A 217 1.06 3.48 -12.01
N PRO A 218 1.13 4.79 -11.67
CA PRO A 218 2.12 5.68 -12.30
C PRO A 218 3.57 5.23 -12.06
N PHE A 219 3.86 4.74 -10.87
CA PHE A 219 5.18 4.24 -10.51
C PHE A 219 5.49 2.90 -11.23
N TYR A 220 4.49 2.05 -11.39
CA TYR A 220 4.62 0.80 -12.12
C TYR A 220 4.89 1.04 -13.62
N ILE A 221 4.24 2.04 -14.20
CA ILE A 221 4.49 2.52 -15.57
C ILE A 221 5.92 3.04 -15.70
N GLU A 222 6.37 3.91 -14.79
CA GLU A 222 7.74 4.44 -14.77
C GLU A 222 8.80 3.32 -14.67
N LEU A 223 8.55 2.29 -13.85
CA LEU A 223 9.42 1.12 -13.78
C LEU A 223 9.49 0.36 -15.11
N SER A 224 8.37 0.23 -15.81
CA SER A 224 8.32 -0.43 -17.13
C SER A 224 9.13 0.29 -18.20
N GLU A 225 9.19 1.60 -18.12
CA GLU A 225 9.97 2.43 -19.04
C GLU A 225 11.47 2.36 -18.73
N LYS A 226 11.83 2.38 -17.44
CA LYS A 226 13.24 2.29 -17.00
C LYS A 226 13.86 0.91 -17.21
N HIS A 227 13.05 -0.14 -17.26
CA HIS A 227 13.54 -1.52 -17.29
C HIS A 227 12.94 -2.34 -18.45
N PRO A 228 13.28 -2.01 -19.71
CA PRO A 228 12.74 -2.70 -20.90
C PRO A 228 13.19 -4.18 -21.02
N SER A 229 14.17 -4.61 -20.22
CA SER A 229 14.58 -6.01 -20.09
C SER A 229 13.63 -6.86 -19.22
N ILE A 230 12.65 -6.23 -18.56
CA ILE A 230 11.61 -6.88 -17.79
C ILE A 230 10.27 -6.66 -18.50
N MET A 231 9.42 -7.67 -18.51
CA MET A 231 8.05 -7.56 -19.02
C MET A 231 7.10 -7.20 -17.88
N PHE A 232 6.38 -6.09 -18.02
CA PHE A 232 5.41 -5.62 -17.03
C PHE A 232 4.00 -5.90 -17.51
N LEU A 233 3.22 -6.62 -16.71
CA LEU A 233 1.84 -6.98 -16.99
C LEU A 233 0.91 -6.40 -15.92
N VAL A 234 -0.26 -5.92 -16.32
CA VAL A 234 -1.38 -5.68 -15.41
C VAL A 234 -2.47 -6.69 -15.74
N VAL A 235 -2.85 -7.49 -14.74
CA VAL A 235 -3.95 -8.46 -14.84
C VAL A 235 -5.18 -7.82 -14.22
N ASP A 236 -6.24 -7.66 -15.00
CA ASP A 236 -7.52 -7.19 -14.50
C ASP A 236 -8.23 -8.33 -13.75
N VAL A 237 -8.39 -8.18 -12.43
CA VAL A 237 -9.00 -9.23 -11.61
C VAL A 237 -10.51 -9.37 -11.80
N ASP A 238 -11.17 -8.32 -12.32
CA ASP A 238 -12.61 -8.34 -12.56
C ASP A 238 -12.92 -9.12 -13.85
N GLU A 239 -12.13 -8.89 -14.91
CA GLU A 239 -12.24 -9.63 -16.19
C GLU A 239 -11.75 -11.09 -16.07
N LEU A 240 -10.79 -11.35 -15.17
CA LEU A 240 -10.17 -12.66 -14.96
C LEU A 240 -10.42 -13.22 -13.55
N SER A 241 -11.67 -13.22 -13.09
CA SER A 241 -12.05 -13.62 -11.72
C SER A 241 -11.61 -15.05 -11.34
N ASP A 242 -11.90 -16.03 -12.20
CA ASP A 242 -11.58 -17.44 -11.94
C ASP A 242 -10.07 -17.70 -11.98
N PHE A 243 -9.40 -17.07 -12.95
CA PHE A 243 -7.95 -17.11 -13.06
C PHE A 243 -7.28 -16.45 -11.84
N SER A 244 -7.74 -15.27 -11.42
CA SER A 244 -7.25 -14.59 -10.22
C SER A 244 -7.48 -15.43 -8.97
N SER A 245 -8.61 -16.14 -8.88
CA SER A 245 -8.87 -17.07 -7.79
C SER A 245 -7.87 -18.24 -7.76
N SER A 246 -7.50 -18.78 -8.94
CA SER A 246 -6.48 -19.84 -9.03
C SER A 246 -5.08 -19.40 -8.59
N TRP A 247 -4.82 -18.08 -8.58
CA TRP A 247 -3.58 -17.46 -8.08
C TRP A 247 -3.64 -17.03 -6.60
N ASP A 248 -4.71 -17.38 -5.87
CA ASP A 248 -4.95 -17.00 -4.48
C ASP A 248 -4.83 -15.47 -4.25
N ILE A 249 -5.46 -14.70 -5.14
CA ILE A 249 -5.53 -13.24 -5.04
C ILE A 249 -6.56 -12.86 -3.97
N LYS A 250 -6.07 -12.41 -2.81
CA LYS A 250 -6.89 -11.96 -1.67
C LYS A 250 -6.95 -10.44 -1.50
N ALA A 251 -6.05 -9.72 -2.17
CA ALA A 251 -5.96 -8.27 -2.11
C ALA A 251 -5.33 -7.74 -3.40
N THR A 252 -5.76 -6.55 -3.81
CA THR A 252 -5.15 -5.82 -4.93
C THR A 252 -4.54 -4.51 -4.43
N PRO A 253 -3.42 -4.04 -5.00
CA PRO A 253 -2.61 -4.74 -6.00
C PRO A 253 -1.84 -5.91 -5.40
N THR A 254 -1.67 -7.00 -6.15
CA THR A 254 -0.74 -8.08 -5.81
C THR A 254 0.20 -8.31 -6.98
N PHE A 255 1.51 -8.24 -6.72
CA PHE A 255 2.57 -8.43 -7.70
C PHE A 255 3.17 -9.83 -7.59
N PHE A 256 3.27 -10.52 -8.72
CA PHE A 256 4.05 -11.74 -8.86
C PHE A 256 5.25 -11.49 -9.75
N PHE A 257 6.39 -12.05 -9.36
CA PHE A 257 7.63 -12.00 -10.12
C PHE A 257 7.87 -13.40 -10.67
N LEU A 258 7.96 -13.54 -11.99
CA LEU A 258 8.01 -14.81 -12.68
C LEU A 258 9.26 -14.91 -13.56
N LYS A 259 9.93 -16.07 -13.54
CA LYS A 259 11.02 -16.41 -14.45
C LYS A 259 10.73 -17.76 -15.06
N ASN A 260 10.70 -17.84 -16.39
CA ASN A 260 10.34 -19.06 -17.13
C ASN A 260 8.97 -19.65 -16.68
N GLY A 261 7.99 -18.78 -16.43
CA GLY A 261 6.66 -19.17 -15.93
C GLY A 261 6.60 -19.59 -14.46
N GLN A 262 7.73 -19.71 -13.75
CA GLN A 262 7.74 -20.02 -12.31
C GLN A 262 7.77 -18.76 -11.45
N GLN A 263 6.99 -18.78 -10.36
CA GLN A 263 7.00 -17.73 -9.35
C GLN A 263 8.32 -17.73 -8.57
N ILE A 264 9.04 -16.61 -8.64
CA ILE A 264 10.27 -16.35 -7.87
C ILE A 264 10.05 -15.31 -6.76
N GLY A 265 8.91 -14.62 -6.76
CA GLY A 265 8.57 -13.64 -5.72
C GLY A 265 7.10 -13.24 -5.74
N LYS A 266 6.64 -12.70 -4.61
CA LYS A 266 5.34 -12.06 -4.42
C LYS A 266 5.50 -10.77 -3.63
N LEU A 267 4.63 -9.80 -3.86
CA LEU A 267 4.45 -8.59 -3.06
C LEU A 267 2.96 -8.26 -3.03
N VAL A 268 2.41 -7.98 -1.85
CA VAL A 268 0.98 -7.62 -1.71
C VAL A 268 0.88 -6.17 -1.24
N GLY A 269 -0.03 -5.42 -1.86
CA GLY A 269 -0.30 -4.01 -1.59
C GLY A 269 0.62 -3.05 -2.32
N ALA A 270 0.27 -1.75 -2.26
CA ALA A 270 0.94 -0.68 -2.99
C ALA A 270 2.23 -0.17 -2.29
N ASN A 271 3.15 -1.06 -1.92
CA ASN A 271 4.42 -0.69 -1.30
C ASN A 271 5.47 -0.35 -2.39
N LYS A 272 5.53 0.93 -2.81
CA LYS A 272 6.46 1.39 -3.86
C LYS A 272 7.95 1.12 -3.52
N PRO A 273 8.47 1.45 -2.32
CA PRO A 273 9.86 1.15 -1.98
C PRO A 273 10.23 -0.33 -2.07
N GLU A 274 9.36 -1.22 -1.56
CA GLU A 274 9.61 -2.66 -1.60
C GLU A 274 9.53 -3.22 -3.02
N LEU A 275 8.58 -2.72 -3.83
CA LEU A 275 8.48 -3.04 -5.25
C LEU A 275 9.77 -2.66 -5.98
N GLN A 276 10.26 -1.43 -5.80
CA GLN A 276 11.50 -0.97 -6.40
C GLN A 276 12.68 -1.84 -5.99
N LYS A 277 12.82 -2.12 -4.68
CA LYS A 277 13.89 -2.96 -4.14
C LYS A 277 13.89 -4.36 -4.78
N LYS A 278 12.72 -4.98 -4.94
CA LYS A 278 12.59 -6.29 -5.60
C LYS A 278 12.98 -6.22 -7.08
N VAL A 279 12.57 -5.19 -7.80
CA VAL A 279 12.96 -4.97 -9.21
C VAL A 279 14.48 -4.85 -9.34
N THR A 280 15.12 -4.01 -8.51
CA THR A 280 16.58 -3.84 -8.52
C THR A 280 17.30 -5.14 -8.18
N SER A 281 16.88 -5.83 -7.11
CA SER A 281 17.49 -7.11 -6.72
C SER A 281 17.39 -8.19 -7.81
N ILE A 282 16.33 -8.15 -8.61
CA ILE A 282 16.16 -9.06 -9.74
C ILE A 282 17.17 -8.74 -10.84
N LEU A 283 17.35 -7.46 -11.18
CA LEU A 283 18.30 -7.03 -12.20
C LEU A 283 19.74 -7.41 -11.81
N ASP A 284 20.11 -7.22 -10.55
CA ASP A 284 21.45 -7.56 -10.03
C ASP A 284 21.72 -9.07 -10.03
N SER A 285 20.67 -9.90 -10.00
CA SER A 285 20.78 -11.36 -10.01
C SER A 285 20.92 -11.98 -11.41
N VAL A 286 20.77 -11.17 -12.47
CA VAL A 286 20.98 -11.60 -13.85
C VAL A 286 22.43 -11.28 -14.21
N PRO A 287 23.32 -12.29 -14.37
CA PRO A 287 24.68 -12.02 -14.81
C PRO A 287 24.66 -11.32 -16.17
N GLU A 288 25.39 -10.22 -16.33
CA GLU A 288 25.65 -9.62 -17.63
C GLU A 288 26.22 -10.70 -18.55
N ASN A 289 25.53 -10.99 -19.64
CA ASN A 289 26.03 -11.92 -20.65
C ASN A 289 27.21 -11.24 -21.38
N PRO A 290 28.46 -11.72 -21.26
CA PRO A 290 29.62 -11.08 -21.86
C PRO A 290 29.75 -11.38 -23.36
N GLN A 291 28.63 -11.39 -24.09
CA GLN A 291 28.59 -11.51 -25.53
C GLN A 291 27.43 -10.70 -26.12
N ARG A 292 27.74 -9.47 -26.50
CA ARG A 292 27.15 -8.83 -27.66
C ARG A 292 28.31 -8.21 -28.45
N PRO A 293 28.43 -8.46 -29.77
CA PRO A 293 29.62 -8.13 -30.57
C PRO A 293 29.95 -6.64 -30.59
#